data_AF-A0A7Y1VFL3-F1
#
_entry.id   AF-A0A7Y1VFL3-F1
#
_cell.length_a   1.000
_cell.length_b   1.000
_cell.length_c   1.000
_cell.angle_alpha   90.00
_cell.angle_beta   90.00
_cell.angle_gamma   90.00
#
_symmetry.space_group_name_H-M   'P 1'
#
loop_
_entity.id
_entity.type
_entity.pdbx_description
1 polymer ?
#
loop_
_entity_poly.entity_id
_entity_poly.type
_entity_poly.pdbx_seq_one_letter_code
_entity_poly.pdbx_strand_id
1 'polypeptide(L)'
;ELREGGAALVDNVEAWRPRVVAVSGITAYRTAFGRTRSSLGQQDERMGDTALWVVPNPSGLNAHETIDSLADWFILVGQAAGLLPKS
;
A
#
# COMPACT_ATOMS: atom_id res chain seq x y z
N GLU A 1 -17.99 4.90 -2.53
CA GLU A 1 -17.03 3.80 -2.79
C GLU A 1 -15.61 4.05 -2.28
N LEU A 2 -14.74 4.88 -2.88
CA LEU A 2 -13.33 4.99 -2.43
C LEU A 2 -13.12 5.61 -1.03
N ARG A 3 -13.95 6.57 -0.62
CA ARG A 3 -13.92 7.12 0.75
C ARG A 3 -14.47 6.13 1.79
N GLU A 4 -15.51 5.38 1.42
CA GLU A 4 -16.05 4.29 2.25
C GLU A 4 -15.02 3.15 2.36
N GLY A 5 -14.26 2.88 1.31
CA GLY A 5 -13.13 1.96 1.33
C GLY A 5 -12.01 2.40 2.27
N GLY A 6 -11.81 3.72 2.44
CA GLY A 6 -10.89 4.27 3.44
C GLY A 6 -11.34 4.01 4.88
N ALA A 7 -12.63 4.17 5.18
CA ALA A 7 -13.19 3.88 6.50
C ALA A 7 -13.13 2.37 6.82
N ALA A 8 -13.57 1.53 5.88
CA ALA A 8 -13.47 0.08 6.04
C ALA A 8 -12.02 -0.41 6.17
N LEU A 9 -11.06 0.27 5.53
CA LEU A 9 -9.65 -0.03 5.70
C LEU A 9 -9.18 0.27 7.13
N VAL A 10 -9.58 1.40 7.72
CA VAL A 10 -9.25 1.73 9.10
C VAL A 10 -9.83 0.67 10.06
N ASP A 11 -11.11 0.34 9.92
CA ASP A 11 -11.76 -0.69 10.76
C ASP A 11 -11.05 -2.04 10.67
N ASN A 12 -10.66 -2.45 9.46
CA ASN A 12 -9.90 -3.68 9.24
C ASN A 12 -8.50 -3.61 9.87
N VAL A 13 -7.79 -2.49 9.75
CA VAL A 13 -6.46 -2.34 10.34
C VAL A 13 -6.53 -2.39 11.86
N GLU A 14 -7.53 -1.74 12.46
CA GLU A 14 -7.75 -1.79 13.91
C GLU A 14 -8.08 -3.21 14.40
N ALA A 15 -8.90 -3.95 13.66
CA ALA A 15 -9.30 -5.31 14.01
C ALA A 15 -8.17 -6.34 13.83
N TRP A 16 -7.43 -6.27 12.71
CA TRP A 16 -6.44 -7.30 12.34
C TRP A 16 -5.01 -6.95 12.77
N ARG A 17 -4.75 -5.66 13.06
CA ARG A 17 -3.43 -5.13 13.46
C ARG A 17 -2.27 -5.65 12.60
N PRO A 18 -2.35 -5.56 11.26
CA PRO A 18 -1.29 -6.04 10.40
C PRO A 18 -0.02 -5.20 10.61
N ARG A 19 1.15 -5.78 10.36
CA ARG A 19 2.42 -5.01 10.39
C ARG A 19 2.49 -3.97 9.27
N VAL A 20 1.93 -4.31 8.11
CA VAL A 20 1.96 -3.50 6.89
C VAL A 20 0.62 -3.60 6.16
N VAL A 21 0.16 -2.48 5.59
CA VAL A 21 -0.88 -2.44 4.56
C VAL A 21 -0.26 -1.89 3.28
N ALA A 22 -0.40 -2.63 2.18
CA ALA A 22 -0.02 -2.18 0.86
C ALA A 22 -1.27 -1.77 0.05
N VAL A 23 -1.36 -0.49 -0.29
CA VAL A 23 -2.40 0.06 -1.16
C VAL A 23 -1.90 0.03 -2.59
N SER A 24 -2.60 -0.72 -3.43
CA SER A 24 -2.30 -0.86 -4.86
C SER A 24 -2.86 0.33 -5.66
N GLY A 25 -1.98 1.25 -6.03
CA GLY A 25 -2.29 2.42 -6.83
C GLY A 25 -2.30 3.73 -6.04
N ILE A 26 -1.51 4.69 -6.52
CA ILE A 26 -1.32 5.99 -5.87
C ILE A 26 -2.60 6.85 -5.84
N THR A 27 -3.44 6.77 -6.87
CA THR A 27 -4.72 7.50 -6.91
C THR A 27 -5.71 6.97 -5.88
N ALA A 28 -5.76 5.65 -5.68
CA ALA A 28 -6.61 5.02 -4.68
C ALA A 28 -6.18 5.45 -3.27
N TYR A 29 -4.87 5.41 -3.00
CA TYR A 29 -4.31 5.93 -1.74
C TYR A 29 -4.67 7.40 -1.52
N ARG A 30 -4.34 8.27 -2.48
CA ARG A 30 -4.64 9.70 -2.41
C ARG A 30 -6.12 9.99 -2.13
N THR A 31 -7.01 9.23 -2.76
CA THR A 31 -8.46 9.38 -2.58
C THR A 31 -8.92 8.90 -1.21
N ALA A 32 -8.47 7.72 -0.76
CA ALA A 32 -8.87 7.13 0.53
C ALA A 32 -8.36 7.96 1.72
N PHE A 33 -7.16 8.54 1.60
CA PHE A 33 -6.50 9.28 2.68
C PHE A 33 -6.58 10.82 2.54
N GLY A 34 -7.23 11.33 1.50
CA GLY A 34 -7.34 12.77 1.25
C GLY A 34 -6.00 13.47 0.99
N ARG A 35 -5.02 12.75 0.41
CA ARG A 35 -3.65 13.26 0.17
C ARG A 35 -3.46 13.64 -1.29
N THR A 36 -2.73 14.73 -1.55
CA THR A 36 -2.46 15.21 -2.91
C THR A 36 -1.02 14.96 -3.37
N ARG A 37 -0.07 14.75 -2.45
CA ARG A 37 1.39 14.67 -2.74
C ARG A 37 2.08 13.40 -2.22
N SER A 38 1.42 12.25 -2.28
CA SER A 38 2.07 10.96 -1.97
C SER A 38 2.88 10.43 -3.15
N SER A 39 3.96 9.69 -2.86
CA SER A 39 4.77 8.92 -3.82
C SER A 39 4.57 7.42 -3.61
N LEU A 40 5.08 6.59 -4.53
CA LEU A 40 5.20 5.15 -4.29
C LEU A 40 6.18 4.85 -3.15
N GLY A 41 6.04 3.68 -2.53
CA GLY A 41 6.85 3.21 -1.41
C GLY A 41 6.19 3.38 -0.05
N GLN A 42 7.00 3.23 1.01
CA GLN A 42 6.56 3.43 2.38
C GLN A 42 6.18 4.90 2.60
N GLN A 43 5.07 5.11 3.29
CA GLN A 43 4.61 6.43 3.68
C GLN A 43 5.08 6.75 5.11
N ASP A 44 5.25 8.04 5.41
CA ASP A 44 5.56 8.50 6.77
C ASP A 44 4.36 8.28 7.71
N GLU A 45 3.15 8.32 7.17
CA GLU A 45 1.93 8.04 7.92
C GLU A 45 1.81 6.56 8.29
N ARG A 46 1.24 6.33 9.47
CA ARG A 46 0.93 5.01 10.01
C ARG A 46 -0.51 4.96 10.49
N MET A 47 -1.09 3.76 10.54
CA MET A 47 -2.33 3.49 11.25
C MET A 47 -1.99 2.74 12.55
N GLY A 48 -1.85 3.48 13.65
CA GLY A 48 -1.24 2.93 14.86
C GLY A 48 0.17 2.43 14.57
N ASP A 49 0.43 1.15 14.86
CA ASP A 49 1.73 0.51 14.57
C ASP A 49 1.85 0.00 13.13
N THR A 50 0.75 -0.05 12.38
CA THR A 50 0.72 -0.53 10.99
C THR A 50 1.37 0.48 10.04
N ALA A 51 2.40 0.05 9.33
CA ALA A 51 3.02 0.85 8.29
C ALA A 51 2.18 0.86 7.01
N LEU A 52 2.05 2.03 6.37
CA LEU A 52 1.36 2.18 5.10
C LEU A 52 2.35 2.18 3.94
N TRP A 53 2.03 1.43 2.90
CA TRP A 53 2.79 1.35 1.65
C TRP A 53 1.88 1.65 0.47
N VAL A 54 2.42 2.36 -0.52
CA VAL A 54 1.75 2.56 -1.81
C VAL A 54 2.58 1.87 -2.87
N VAL A 55 1.99 0.88 -3.53
CA VAL A 55 2.64 0.14 -4.63
C VAL A 55 1.94 0.45 -5.96
N PRO A 56 2.58 0.21 -7.11
CA PRO A 56 1.91 0.36 -8.40
C PRO A 56 0.66 -0.53 -8.49
N ASN A 57 -0.31 -0.09 -9.28
CA ASN A 57 -1.51 -0.89 -9.51
C ASN A 57 -1.24 -1.91 -10.63
N PRO A 58 -1.45 -3.23 -10.40
CA PRO A 58 -1.16 -4.29 -11.36
C PRO A 58 -2.15 -4.35 -12.53
N SER A 59 -3.18 -3.50 -12.55
CA SER A 59 -4.09 -3.39 -13.69
C SER A 59 -3.33 -3.07 -14.99
N GLY A 60 -3.63 -3.81 -16.06
CA GLY A 60 -2.98 -3.68 -17.38
C GLY A 60 -3.16 -2.33 -18.08
N LEU A 61 -3.93 -1.40 -17.51
CA LEU A 61 -3.98 0.00 -17.92
C LEU A 61 -2.71 0.80 -17.55
N ASN A 62 -1.89 0.29 -16.63
CA ASN A 62 -0.55 0.82 -16.33
C ASN A 62 0.49 0.14 -17.23
N ALA A 63 0.58 0.57 -18.48
CA ALA A 63 1.49 0.02 -19.49
C ALA A 63 3.00 0.14 -19.18
N HIS A 64 3.37 0.74 -18.04
CA HIS A 64 4.75 0.93 -17.61
C HIS A 64 5.25 -0.11 -16.60
N GLU A 65 4.37 -0.93 -16.03
CA GLU A 65 4.75 -1.95 -15.04
C GLU A 65 4.84 -3.33 -15.70
N THR A 66 5.93 -4.05 -15.45
CA THR A 66 6.09 -5.45 -15.81
C THR A 66 5.74 -6.34 -14.61
N ILE A 67 5.58 -7.64 -14.84
CA ILE A 67 5.44 -8.60 -13.73
C ILE A 67 6.65 -8.51 -12.80
N ASP A 68 7.85 -8.34 -13.36
CA ASP A 68 9.09 -8.23 -12.58
C ASP A 68 9.12 -6.95 -11.73
N SER A 69 8.74 -5.79 -12.29
CA SER A 69 8.73 -4.54 -11.52
C SER A 69 7.69 -4.57 -10.40
N LEU A 70 6.52 -5.17 -10.65
CA LEU A 70 5.52 -5.41 -9.60
C LEU A 70 6.06 -6.35 -8.52
N ALA A 71 6.75 -7.42 -8.91
CA ALA A 71 7.36 -8.35 -7.97
C ALA A 71 8.36 -7.66 -7.04
N ASP A 72 9.20 -6.77 -7.58
CA ASP A 72 10.16 -5.99 -6.77
C ASP A 72 9.45 -5.17 -5.68
N TRP A 73 8.33 -4.50 -6.01
CA TRP A 73 7.54 -3.76 -5.03
C TRP A 73 6.95 -4.66 -3.94
N PHE A 74 6.41 -5.82 -4.31
CA PHE A 74 5.84 -6.76 -3.33
C PHE A 74 6.91 -7.45 -2.48
N ILE A 75 8.12 -7.64 -3.00
CA ILE A 75 9.27 -8.10 -2.20
C ILE A 75 9.58 -7.08 -1.11
N LEU A 76 9.69 -5.79 -1.44
CA LEU A 76 9.93 -4.72 -0.46
C LEU A 76 8.86 -4.68 0.63
N VAL A 77 7.58 -4.80 0.23
CA VAL A 77 6.45 -4.91 1.18
C VAL A 77 6.58 -6.15 2.07
N GLY A 78 6.90 -7.31 1.48
CA GLY A 78 7.09 -8.56 2.22
C GLY A 78 8.24 -8.48 3.23
N GLN A 79 9.34 -7.83 2.88
CA GLN A 79 10.46 -7.55 3.78
C GLN A 79 10.05 -6.62 4.93
N ALA A 80 9.32 -5.55 4.64
CA ALA A 80 8.80 -4.63 5.65
C ALA A 80 7.81 -5.32 6.62
N ALA A 81 6.97 -6.21 6.08
CA ALA A 81 6.06 -7.05 6.85
C ALA A 81 6.78 -8.18 7.61
N GLY A 82 8.08 -8.39 7.36
CA GLY A 82 8.89 -9.48 7.91
C GLY A 82 8.43 -10.86 7.46
N LEU A 83 7.78 -10.95 6.30
CA LEU A 83 7.42 -12.19 5.62
C LEU A 83 8.56 -12.72 4.75
N LEU A 84 9.46 -11.83 4.31
CA LEU A 84 10.65 -12.15 3.54
C LEU A 84 11.91 -11.65 4.27
N PRO A 85 13.07 -12.32 4.11
CA PRO A 85 14.33 -11.85 4.66
C PRO A 85 14.73 -10.51 4.03
N LYS A 86 15.32 -9.62 4.84
CA LYS A 86 15.98 -8.41 4.32
C LYS A 86 17.24 -8.83 3.55
N SER A 87 17.40 -8.31 2.35
CA SER A 87 18.58 -8.50 1.50
C SER A 87 19.83 -7.86 2.10
#